data_AF-A0A418RG91-F1
#
_entry.id   AF-A0A418RG91-F1
#
_cell.length_a   1.000
_cell.length_b   1.000
_cell.length_c   1.000
_cell.angle_alpha   90.00
_cell.angle_beta   90.00
_cell.angle_gamma   90.00
#
_symmetry.space_group_name_H-M   'P 1'
#
loop_
_entity.id
_entity.type
_entity.pdbx_description
1 polymer ?
#
loop_
_entity_poly.entity_id
_entity_poly.type
_entity_poly.pdbx_seq_one_letter_code
_entity_poly.pdbx_strand_id
1 'polypeptide(L)'
;MLRDEWVFNYKIETIAEATTNKLQFHQERFKWWKDKKEQVMAKIREDGLEIDETIVMEYISPKSRDWERGAQVTVRDDLKKDLDECLKKLAYHTAFIDDFNGWHQLLAANPDTILGLDHSDWLFFFGHDNQSKNNYV
;
A
#
# COMPACT_ATOMS: atom_id res chain seq x y z
N MET A 1 -14.95 11.47 -29.37
CA MET A 1 -16.14 11.24 -28.51
C MET A 1 -15.97 12.18 -27.31
N LEU A 2 -16.92 13.05 -26.99
CA LEU A 2 -16.76 14.20 -26.06
C LEU A 2 -16.78 13.82 -24.56
N ARG A 3 -16.39 12.59 -24.21
CA ARG A 3 -16.54 12.05 -22.84
C ARG A 3 -15.72 12.84 -21.81
N ASP A 4 -14.58 13.37 -22.22
CA ASP A 4 -13.63 14.08 -21.34
C ASP A 4 -14.09 15.52 -21.02
N GLU A 5 -15.14 16.01 -21.66
CA GLU A 5 -15.70 17.35 -21.45
C GLU A 5 -16.94 17.35 -20.53
N TRP A 6 -17.38 16.17 -20.10
CA TRP A 6 -18.59 16.05 -19.29
C TRP A 6 -18.32 16.44 -17.85
N VAL A 7 -19.09 17.41 -17.35
CA VAL A 7 -19.04 17.87 -15.97
C VAL A 7 -20.41 17.69 -15.33
N PHE A 8 -20.43 17.07 -14.15
CA PHE A 8 -21.64 16.83 -13.37
C PHE A 8 -21.56 17.56 -12.03
N ASN A 9 -22.63 18.25 -11.67
CA ASN A 9 -22.68 19.05 -10.44
C ASN A 9 -23.12 18.20 -9.25
N TYR A 10 -22.33 18.21 -8.18
CA TYR A 10 -22.60 17.54 -6.93
C TYR A 10 -22.59 18.52 -5.77
N LYS A 11 -23.42 18.24 -4.75
CA LYS A 11 -23.35 18.96 -3.49
C LYS A 11 -22.07 18.57 -2.76
N ILE A 12 -21.43 19.52 -2.08
CA ILE A 12 -20.23 19.24 -1.29
C ILE A 12 -20.48 18.18 -0.22
N GLU A 13 -21.67 18.12 0.39
CA GLU A 13 -22.04 17.08 1.34
C GLU A 13 -21.85 15.65 0.77
N THR A 14 -22.27 15.42 -0.48
CA THR A 14 -22.11 14.13 -1.15
C THR A 14 -20.64 13.80 -1.44
N ILE A 15 -19.84 14.81 -1.80
CA ILE A 15 -18.40 14.64 -2.04
C ILE A 15 -17.66 14.40 -0.72
N ALA A 16 -18.08 15.07 0.36
CA ALA A 16 -17.51 14.93 1.69
C ALA A 16 -17.77 13.53 2.26
N GLU A 17 -18.97 12.98 2.07
CA GLU A 17 -19.28 11.59 2.43
C GLU A 17 -18.40 10.61 1.66
N ALA A 18 -18.28 10.77 0.34
CA ALA A 18 -17.41 9.93 -0.49
C ALA A 18 -15.93 10.02 -0.08
N THR A 19 -15.44 11.23 0.21
CA THR A 19 -14.09 11.50 0.73
C THR A 19 -13.86 10.78 2.06
N THR A 20 -14.85 10.79 2.95
CA THR A 20 -14.79 10.11 4.24
C THR A 20 -14.70 8.59 4.07
N ASN A 21 -15.52 8.03 3.18
CA ASN A 21 -15.49 6.61 2.86
C ASN A 21 -14.13 6.18 2.27
N LYS A 22 -13.56 6.99 1.37
CA LYS A 22 -12.22 6.78 0.80
C LYS A 22 -11.14 6.84 1.88
N LEU A 23 -11.16 7.87 2.72
CA LEU A 23 -10.22 8.00 3.83
C LEU A 23 -10.25 6.76 4.74
N GLN A 24 -11.44 6.31 5.13
CA GLN A 24 -11.60 5.10 5.95
C GLN A 24 -11.02 3.87 5.25
N PHE A 25 -11.32 3.66 3.97
CA PHE A 25 -10.75 2.55 3.20
C PHE A 25 -9.22 2.57 3.20
N HIS A 26 -8.59 3.73 2.95
CA HIS A 26 -7.14 3.83 2.95
C HIS A 26 -6.54 3.62 4.36
N GLN A 27 -7.20 4.07 5.42
CA GLN A 27 -6.78 3.81 6.81
C GLN A 27 -6.85 2.32 7.16
N GLU A 28 -7.93 1.64 6.79
CA GLU A 28 -8.09 0.19 7.01
C GLU A 28 -7.03 -0.60 6.24
N ARG A 29 -6.78 -0.24 4.98
CA ARG A 29 -5.74 -0.87 4.17
C ARG A 29 -4.33 -0.58 4.68
N PHE A 30 -4.06 0.65 5.11
CA PHE A 30 -2.78 0.99 5.73
C PHE A 30 -2.52 0.12 6.96
N LYS A 31 -3.52 -0.02 7.84
CA LYS A 31 -3.42 -0.90 9.01
C LYS A 31 -3.14 -2.35 8.60
N TRP A 32 -3.89 -2.88 7.64
CA TRP A 32 -3.68 -4.24 7.14
C TRP A 32 -2.26 -4.47 6.60
N TRP A 33 -1.74 -3.53 5.78
CA TRP A 33 -0.38 -3.61 5.24
C TRP A 33 0.70 -3.45 6.32
N LYS A 34 0.42 -2.67 7.36
CA LYS A 34 1.33 -2.53 8.51
C LYS A 34 1.42 -3.85 9.27
N ASP A 35 0.29 -4.48 9.58
CA ASP A 35 0.23 -5.78 10.24
C ASP A 35 0.92 -6.86 9.36
N LYS A 36 0.70 -6.83 8.05
CA LYS A 36 1.37 -7.72 7.10
C LYS A 36 2.89 -7.53 7.09
N LYS A 37 3.37 -6.28 7.10
CA LYS A 37 4.81 -5.97 7.19
C LYS A 37 5.42 -6.57 8.46
N GLU A 38 4.74 -6.46 9.59
CA GLU A 38 5.19 -7.01 10.87
C GLU A 38 5.29 -8.55 10.81
N GLN A 39 4.32 -9.21 10.19
CA GLN A 39 4.37 -10.66 9.95
C GLN A 39 5.55 -11.07 9.04
N VAL A 40 5.79 -10.35 7.93
CA VAL A 40 6.91 -10.64 7.02
C VAL A 40 8.24 -10.44 7.74
N MET A 41 8.37 -9.36 8.52
CA MET A 41 9.58 -9.10 9.32
C MET A 41 9.81 -10.17 10.40
N ALA A 42 8.75 -10.70 11.02
CA ALA A 42 8.86 -11.80 11.96
C ALA A 42 9.39 -13.07 11.28
N LYS A 43 8.86 -13.41 10.11
CA LYS A 43 9.35 -14.54 9.30
C LYS A 43 10.79 -14.38 8.85
N ILE A 44 11.19 -13.18 8.40
CA ILE A 44 12.58 -12.89 8.03
C ILE A 44 13.52 -13.10 9.23
N ARG A 45 13.09 -12.76 10.44
CA ARG A 45 13.88 -12.99 11.65
C ARG A 45 13.95 -14.47 12.01
N GLU A 46 12.83 -15.19 11.95
CA GLU A 46 12.76 -16.63 12.20
C GLU A 46 13.67 -17.39 11.22
N ASP A 47 13.48 -17.19 9.91
CA ASP A 47 14.33 -17.78 8.87
C ASP A 47 15.80 -17.36 9.02
N GLY A 48 16.05 -16.08 9.30
CA GLY A 48 17.41 -15.56 9.45
C GLY A 48 18.14 -16.17 10.65
N LEU A 49 17.42 -16.46 11.74
CA LEU A 49 17.94 -17.17 12.91
C LEU A 49 18.14 -18.66 12.62
N GLU A 50 17.18 -19.32 11.95
CA GLU A 50 17.32 -20.74 11.56
C GLU A 50 18.51 -20.97 10.62
N ILE A 51 18.77 -20.05 9.69
CA ILE A 51 19.89 -20.20 8.77
C ILE A 51 21.22 -19.89 9.45
N ASP A 52 21.28 -18.95 10.41
CA ASP A 52 22.49 -18.73 11.23
C ASP A 52 22.82 -20.01 12.04
N GLU A 53 21.82 -20.66 12.65
CA GLU A 53 22.01 -21.95 13.33
C GLU A 53 22.47 -23.07 12.38
N THR A 54 21.93 -23.11 11.15
CA THR A 54 22.30 -24.12 10.13
C THR A 54 23.71 -23.87 9.58
N ILE A 55 24.10 -22.61 9.38
CA ILE A 55 25.44 -22.21 8.94
C ILE A 55 26.48 -22.56 10.02
N VAL A 56 26.16 -22.34 11.30
CA VAL A 56 27.05 -22.69 12.43
C VAL A 56 27.33 -24.21 12.48
N MET A 57 26.43 -25.05 11.96
CA MET A 57 26.62 -26.51 11.90
C MET A 57 27.51 -26.98 10.72
N GLU A 58 27.67 -26.20 9.66
CA GLU A 58 28.48 -26.57 8.47
C GLU A 58 29.92 -26.03 8.49
N TYR A 59 30.30 -25.21 9.47
CA TYR A 59 31.64 -24.60 9.59
C TYR A 59 32.77 -25.56 10.06
N ILE A 60 32.67 -26.86 9.73
CA ILE A 60 33.78 -27.82 9.79
C ILE A 60 34.24 -28.16 8.37
N SER A 61 34.50 -27.18 7.49
CA SER A 61 35.37 -27.39 6.32
C SER A 61 35.77 -26.07 5.65
N PRO A 62 37.07 -25.73 5.58
CA PRO A 62 37.51 -24.50 4.93
C PRO A 62 37.86 -24.80 3.47
N LYS A 63 37.00 -24.39 2.52
CA LYS A 63 37.33 -23.99 1.13
C LYS A 63 36.07 -23.84 0.28
N SER A 64 35.54 -22.63 0.13
CA SER A 64 34.98 -22.21 -1.17
C SER A 64 34.79 -20.70 -1.25
N ARG A 65 34.93 -20.21 -2.48
CA ARG A 65 34.69 -18.84 -2.94
C ARG A 65 33.19 -18.56 -3.15
N ASP A 66 32.31 -19.38 -2.58
CA ASP A 66 30.84 -19.37 -2.79
C ASP A 66 30.04 -18.76 -1.62
N TRP A 67 30.73 -18.25 -0.59
CA TRP A 67 30.07 -17.66 0.60
C TRP A 67 29.15 -16.48 0.27
N GLU A 68 29.47 -15.68 -0.76
CA GLU A 68 28.63 -14.55 -1.19
C GLU A 68 27.33 -15.00 -1.85
N ARG A 69 27.31 -16.13 -2.57
CA ARG A 69 26.10 -16.68 -3.19
C ARG A 69 25.23 -17.43 -2.18
N GLY A 70 25.84 -18.11 -1.21
CA GLY A 70 25.13 -18.77 -0.11
C GLY A 70 24.35 -17.76 0.74
N ALA A 71 25.00 -16.68 1.16
CA ALA A 71 24.40 -15.61 1.97
C ALA A 71 23.26 -14.84 1.25
N GLN A 72 23.29 -14.75 -0.07
CA GLN A 72 22.29 -14.03 -0.85
C GLN A 72 20.99 -14.85 -1.06
N VAL A 73 21.10 -16.18 -1.08
CA VAL A 73 20.00 -17.15 -1.05
C VAL A 73 19.37 -17.25 0.35
N THR A 74 20.13 -16.93 1.41
CA THR A 74 19.73 -16.99 2.83
C THR A 74 18.50 -16.14 3.16
N VAL A 75 18.43 -14.88 2.69
CA VAL A 75 17.18 -14.13 2.81
C VAL A 75 16.37 -14.37 1.55
N ARG A 76 15.50 -15.38 1.65
CA ARG A 76 14.44 -15.77 0.70
C ARG A 76 13.98 -14.59 -0.16
N ASP A 77 14.20 -14.68 -1.47
CA ASP A 77 13.92 -13.61 -2.45
C ASP A 77 12.42 -13.22 -2.48
N ASP A 78 11.55 -14.17 -2.14
CA ASP A 78 10.11 -13.98 -1.91
C ASP A 78 9.83 -13.07 -0.70
N LEU A 79 10.46 -13.28 0.45
CA LEU A 79 10.24 -12.44 1.63
C LEU A 79 10.74 -11.00 1.43
N LYS A 80 11.81 -10.82 0.65
CA LYS A 80 12.26 -9.48 0.23
C LYS A 80 11.22 -8.78 -0.64
N LYS A 81 10.66 -9.48 -1.63
CA LYS A 81 9.61 -8.95 -2.50
C LYS A 81 8.35 -8.60 -1.71
N ASP A 82 7.94 -9.46 -0.79
CA ASP A 82 6.79 -9.23 0.09
C ASP A 82 7.00 -7.98 0.97
N LEU A 83 8.21 -7.81 1.52
CA LEU A 83 8.54 -6.62 2.31
C LEU A 83 8.51 -5.35 1.46
N ASP A 84 9.09 -5.38 0.26
CA ASP A 84 9.07 -4.27 -0.69
C ASP A 84 7.64 -3.90 -1.11
N GLU A 85 6.79 -4.89 -1.35
CA GLU A 85 5.36 -4.65 -1.63
C GLU A 85 4.70 -3.96 -0.43
N CYS A 86 4.90 -4.47 0.79
CA CYS A 86 4.36 -3.86 2.00
C CYS A 86 4.77 -2.38 2.11
N LEU A 87 6.06 -2.07 1.91
CA LEU A 87 6.55 -0.69 1.98
C LEU A 87 5.95 0.21 0.90
N LYS A 88 5.85 -0.28 -0.34
CA LYS A 88 5.20 0.47 -1.45
C LYS A 88 3.74 0.75 -1.14
N LYS A 89 3.00 -0.23 -0.63
CA LYS A 89 1.58 -0.09 -0.31
C LYS A 89 1.35 0.82 0.89
N LEU A 90 2.21 0.76 1.91
CA LEU A 90 2.17 1.69 3.03
C LEU A 90 2.35 3.14 2.56
N ALA A 91 3.39 3.41 1.76
CA ALA A 91 3.61 4.75 1.21
C ALA A 91 2.44 5.23 0.34
N TYR A 92 1.90 4.36 -0.51
CA TYR A 92 0.70 4.63 -1.30
C TYR A 92 -0.48 5.03 -0.42
N HIS A 93 -0.84 4.21 0.57
CA HIS A 93 -1.98 4.51 1.42
C HIS A 93 -1.76 5.75 2.31
N THR A 94 -0.53 6.02 2.78
CA THR A 94 -0.20 7.25 3.51
C THR A 94 -0.47 8.50 2.66
N ALA A 95 0.02 8.53 1.42
CA ALA A 95 -0.20 9.69 0.55
C ALA A 95 -1.69 9.99 0.34
N PHE A 96 -2.50 8.95 0.09
CA PHE A 96 -3.95 9.12 -0.06
C PHE A 96 -4.65 9.51 1.24
N ILE A 97 -4.20 9.02 2.40
CA ILE A 97 -4.75 9.45 3.70
C ILE A 97 -4.52 10.96 3.88
N ASP A 98 -3.32 11.45 3.59
CA ASP A 98 -2.98 12.87 3.71
C ASP A 98 -3.79 13.72 2.71
N ASP A 99 -3.92 13.27 1.46
CA ASP A 99 -4.72 13.94 0.44
C ASP A 99 -6.19 14.03 0.84
N PHE A 100 -6.81 12.91 1.24
CA PHE A 100 -8.22 12.90 1.64
C PHE A 100 -8.48 13.65 2.95
N ASN A 101 -7.51 13.72 3.86
CA ASN A 101 -7.59 14.61 5.03
C ASN A 101 -7.63 16.08 4.60
N GLY A 102 -6.80 16.47 3.64
CA GLY A 102 -6.81 17.81 3.05
C GLY A 102 -8.14 18.14 2.38
N TRP A 103 -8.66 17.21 1.57
CA TRP A 103 -9.99 17.35 0.95
C TRP A 103 -11.10 17.46 1.99
N HIS A 104 -11.09 16.64 3.03
CA HIS A 104 -12.10 16.70 4.08
C HIS A 104 -12.11 18.07 4.78
N GLN A 105 -10.93 18.65 5.07
CA GLN A 105 -10.83 20.01 5.64
C GLN A 105 -11.39 21.07 4.69
N LEU A 106 -11.03 21.00 3.40
CA LEU A 106 -11.50 21.94 2.38
C LEU A 106 -13.03 21.89 2.23
N LEU A 107 -13.59 20.69 2.11
CA LEU A 107 -15.02 20.47 1.92
C LEU A 107 -15.82 20.91 3.16
N ALA A 108 -15.33 20.59 4.36
CA ALA A 108 -15.95 21.01 5.61
C ALA A 108 -15.99 22.55 5.78
N ALA A 109 -15.01 23.26 5.22
CA ALA A 109 -14.98 24.72 5.26
C ALA A 109 -15.97 25.39 4.29
N ASN A 110 -16.57 24.65 3.33
CA ASN A 110 -17.39 25.21 2.25
C ASN A 110 -18.75 24.47 2.06
N PRO A 111 -19.54 24.23 3.12
CA PRO A 111 -20.66 23.27 3.10
C PRO A 111 -21.76 23.54 2.06
N ASP A 112 -22.03 24.80 1.75
CA ASP A 112 -23.14 25.20 0.84
C ASP A 112 -22.75 25.22 -0.65
N THR A 113 -21.51 24.84 -0.98
CA THR A 113 -21.02 24.91 -2.36
C THR A 113 -21.47 23.72 -3.19
N ILE A 114 -21.64 23.95 -4.49
CA ILE A 114 -21.83 22.92 -5.50
C ILE A 114 -20.57 22.88 -6.36
N LEU A 115 -20.01 21.68 -6.53
CA LEU A 115 -18.82 21.46 -7.35
C LEU A 115 -19.18 20.67 -8.61
N GLY A 116 -18.70 21.14 -9.75
CA GLY A 116 -18.72 20.37 -10.98
C GLY A 116 -17.53 19.42 -11.02
N LEU A 117 -17.78 18.13 -11.18
CA LEU A 117 -16.76 17.10 -11.31
C LEU A 117 -16.71 16.58 -12.73
N ASP A 118 -15.51 16.51 -13.30
CA ASP A 118 -15.28 15.79 -14.55
C ASP A 118 -15.15 14.27 -14.31
N HIS A 119 -14.84 13.51 -15.35
CA HIS A 119 -14.70 12.05 -15.21
C HIS A 119 -13.57 11.64 -14.25
N SER A 120 -12.44 12.35 -14.28
CA SER A 120 -11.25 12.07 -13.47
C SER A 120 -11.53 12.39 -12.00
N ASP A 121 -12.13 13.55 -11.74
CA ASP A 121 -12.55 13.98 -10.41
C ASP A 121 -13.57 12.98 -9.83
N TRP A 122 -14.54 12.59 -10.64
CA TRP A 122 -15.54 11.62 -10.22
C TRP A 122 -14.91 10.29 -9.83
N LEU A 123 -13.96 9.77 -10.62
CA LEU A 123 -13.25 8.54 -10.28
C LEU A 123 -12.40 8.67 -9.02
N PHE A 124 -11.84 9.86 -8.75
CA PHE A 124 -11.07 10.10 -7.55
C PHE A 124 -11.91 9.94 -6.27
N PHE A 125 -13.10 10.55 -6.23
CA PHE A 125 -13.98 10.50 -5.05
C PHE A 125 -14.84 9.24 -5.00
N PHE A 126 -15.42 8.82 -6.13
CA PHE A 126 -16.44 7.78 -6.20
C PHE A 126 -15.98 6.49 -6.89
N GLY A 127 -14.85 6.51 -7.59
CA GLY A 127 -14.32 5.34 -8.30
C GLY A 127 -13.86 4.24 -7.36
N HIS A 128 -13.95 2.99 -7.81
CA HIS A 128 -13.42 1.85 -7.07
C HIS A 128 -11.89 1.79 -7.17
N ASP A 129 -11.21 1.61 -6.04
CA ASP A 129 -9.78 1.36 -6.05
C ASP A 129 -9.49 -0.03 -6.60
N ASN A 130 -9.11 -0.10 -7.88
CA ASN A 130 -8.85 -1.34 -8.62
C ASN A 130 -7.66 -2.16 -8.12
N GLN A 131 -7.01 -1.78 -7.02
CA GLN A 131 -5.86 -2.50 -6.48
C GLN A 131 -6.22 -3.84 -5.81
N SER A 132 -7.50 -4.16 -5.63
CA SER A 132 -7.93 -5.51 -5.19
C SER A 132 -7.86 -6.58 -6.28
N LYS A 133 -7.64 -6.21 -7.56
CA LYS A 133 -7.67 -7.16 -8.69
C LYS A 133 -6.32 -7.71 -9.13
N ASN A 134 -5.20 -7.25 -8.56
CA ASN A 134 -3.85 -7.67 -9.01
C ASN A 134 -3.17 -8.74 -8.16
N ASN A 135 -3.83 -9.34 -7.16
CA ASN A 135 -3.20 -10.33 -6.27
C ASN A 135 -3.82 -11.75 -6.38
N TYR A 136 -4.19 -12.18 -7.59
CA TYR A 136 -4.46 -13.60 -7.88
C TYR A 136 -4.11 -13.96 -9.34
N VAL A 137 -2.84 -14.28 -9.60
CA VAL A 137 -2.38 -15.42 -10.41
C VAL A 137 -1.06 -15.89 -9.85
#